data_AF-A0A2V6PF04-F1
#
_entry.id   AF-A0A2V6PF04-F1
#
_cell.length_a   1.000
_cell.length_b   1.000
_cell.length_c   1.000
_cell.angle_alpha   90.00
_cell.angle_beta   90.00
_cell.angle_gamma   90.00
#
_symmetry.space_group_name_H-M   'P 1'
#
loop_
_entity.id
_entity.type
_entity.pdbx_description
1 polymer ?
#
loop_
_entity_poly.entity_id
_entity_poly.type
_entity_poly.pdbx_seq_one_letter_code
_entity_poly.pdbx_strand_id
1 'polypeptide(L)'
;MAVLGTRDVAAVVREKLAAGTLPCNAPTKMWVGNGSGRSCDACGQPITPTDIEYEPDFADPSVQVRFHQKCLDVWHQWRARGV
;
A
#
# COMPACT_ATOMS: atom_id res chain seq x y z
N MET A 1 -11.20 10.99 24.17
CA MET A 1 -10.72 9.87 23.34
C MET A 1 -10.61 10.38 21.91
N ALA A 2 -9.42 10.85 21.51
CA ALA A 2 -9.22 11.36 20.16
C ALA A 2 -9.35 10.18 19.18
N VAL A 3 -10.39 10.22 18.34
CA VAL A 3 -10.41 9.43 17.12
C VAL A 3 -9.25 9.98 16.30
N LEU A 4 -8.12 9.26 16.28
CA LEU A 4 -7.01 9.58 15.40
C LEU A 4 -7.54 9.46 13.97
N GLY A 5 -7.94 10.61 13.42
CA GLY A 5 -8.40 10.73 12.05
C GLY A 5 -7.39 10.07 11.13
N THR A 6 -7.92 9.40 10.11
CA THR A 6 -7.19 8.83 8.97
C THR A 6 -5.96 9.70 8.68
N ARG A 7 -4.76 9.18 9.00
CA ARG A 7 -3.52 9.83 8.57
C ARG A 7 -3.63 10.07 7.07
N ASP A 8 -3.20 11.24 6.61
CA ASP A 8 -3.14 11.52 5.19
C ASP A 8 -2.29 10.43 4.51
N VAL A 9 -2.94 9.60 3.70
CA VAL A 9 -2.32 8.45 3.05
C VAL A 9 -1.13 8.89 2.19
N ALA A 10 -1.16 10.10 1.61
CA ALA A 10 -0.05 10.63 0.85
C ALA A 10 1.16 10.96 1.73
N ALA A 11 0.96 11.48 2.94
CA ALA A 11 2.05 11.69 3.89
C ALA A 11 2.66 10.36 4.34
N VAL A 12 1.81 9.40 4.71
CA VAL A 12 2.27 8.09 5.20
C VAL A 12 3.03 7.30 4.11
N VAL A 13 2.52 7.29 2.88
CA VAL A 13 3.19 6.61 1.76
C VAL A 13 4.57 7.22 1.50
N ARG A 14 4.69 8.55 1.50
CA ARG A 14 5.99 9.22 1.34
C ARG A 14 6.98 8.82 2.43
N GLU A 15 6.56 8.89 3.68
CA GLU A 15 7.41 8.52 4.83
C GLU A 15 7.88 7.08 4.71
N LYS A 16 6.97 6.16 4.35
CA LYS A 16 7.29 4.74 4.21
C LYS A 16 8.22 4.43 3.04
N LEU A 17 8.04 5.12 1.91
CA LEU A 17 8.95 5.04 0.76
C LEU A 17 10.36 5.54 1.14
N ALA A 18 10.46 6.71 1.77
CA ALA A 18 11.73 7.27 2.23
C ALA A 18 12.43 6.38 3.27
N ALA A 19 11.66 5.69 4.11
CA ALA A 19 12.17 4.74 5.09
C ALA A 19 12.48 3.35 4.51
N GLY A 20 12.18 3.08 3.23
CA GLY A 20 12.35 1.77 2.59
C GLY A 20 11.38 0.68 3.08
N THR A 21 10.33 1.05 3.82
CA THR A 21 9.30 0.12 4.33
C THR A 21 8.17 -0.12 3.33
N LEU A 22 8.08 0.72 2.29
CA LEU A 22 7.32 0.41 1.08
C LEU A 22 8.29 0.36 -0.11
N PRO A 23 8.07 -0.56 -1.06
CA PRO A 23 8.89 -0.67 -2.26
C PRO A 23 8.70 0.54 -3.19
N CYS A 24 9.78 1.03 -3.79
CA CYS A 24 9.75 2.07 -4.84
C CYS A 24 9.82 1.50 -6.27
N ASN A 25 10.30 0.26 -6.42
CA ASN A 25 10.43 -0.44 -7.69
C ASN A 25 9.07 -0.70 -8.34
N ALA A 26 9.08 -0.91 -9.66
CA ALA A 26 7.87 -1.25 -10.40
C ALA A 26 7.45 -2.70 -10.09
N PRO A 27 6.16 -2.94 -9.83
CA PRO A 27 5.67 -4.31 -9.74
C PRO A 27 5.75 -4.98 -11.11
N THR A 28 6.04 -6.28 -11.11
CA THR A 28 6.07 -7.12 -12.31
C THR A 28 4.69 -7.63 -12.68
N LYS A 29 3.82 -7.76 -11.67
CA LYS A 29 2.44 -8.23 -11.80
C LYS A 29 1.58 -7.66 -10.66
N MET A 30 0.28 -7.61 -10.88
CA MET A 30 -0.70 -7.26 -9.85
C MET A 30 -1.67 -8.43 -9.65
N TRP A 31 -1.82 -8.89 -8.41
CA TRP A 31 -2.93 -9.75 -8.00
C TRP A 31 -4.05 -8.89 -7.42
N VAL A 32 -5.28 -9.29 -7.70
CA VAL A 32 -6.48 -8.54 -7.31
C VAL A 32 -7.53 -9.52 -6.80
N GLY A 33 -8.09 -9.26 -5.63
CA GLY A 33 -9.11 -10.09 -5.01
C GLY A 33 -9.91 -9.34 -3.95
N ASN A 34 -10.82 -10.04 -3.27
CA ASN A 34 -11.50 -9.50 -2.09
C ASN A 34 -10.53 -9.37 -0.92
N GLY A 35 -10.78 -8.40 -0.04
CA GLY A 35 -9.97 -8.21 1.16
C GLY A 35 -9.89 -9.43 2.06
N SER A 36 -8.67 -9.76 2.46
CA SER A 36 -8.33 -10.88 3.33
C SER A 36 -8.49 -10.55 4.82
N GLY A 37 -8.82 -9.30 5.18
CA GLY A 37 -8.80 -8.77 6.54
C GLY A 37 -7.41 -8.34 7.02
N ARG A 38 -6.35 -8.55 6.22
CA ARG A 38 -4.98 -8.11 6.54
C ARG A 38 -4.87 -6.59 6.47
N SER A 39 -3.89 -6.05 7.19
CA SER A 39 -3.63 -4.61 7.18
C SER A 39 -3.06 -4.16 5.84
N CYS A 40 -3.53 -3.01 5.36
CA CYS A 40 -2.95 -2.30 4.22
C CYS A 40 -1.57 -1.74 4.59
N ASP A 41 -0.56 -2.01 3.77
CA ASP A 41 0.83 -1.62 4.06
C ASP A 41 1.04 -0.10 3.95
N ALA A 42 0.12 0.63 3.31
CA ALA A 42 0.11 2.09 3.29
C ALA A 42 -0.55 2.67 4.55
N CYS A 43 -1.86 2.52 4.72
CA CYS A 43 -2.62 3.23 5.76
C CYS A 43 -2.70 2.49 7.11
N GLY A 44 -2.29 1.21 7.15
CA GLY A 44 -2.35 0.37 8.35
C GLY A 44 -3.75 -0.10 8.75
N GLN A 45 -4.80 0.27 8.01
CA GLN A 45 -6.17 -0.20 8.27
C GLN A 45 -6.42 -1.57 7.64
N PRO A 46 -7.30 -2.41 8.21
CA PRO A 46 -7.66 -3.69 7.60
C PRO A 46 -8.29 -3.51 6.21
N ILE A 47 -7.95 -4.39 5.28
CA ILE A 47 -8.59 -4.55 3.97
C ILE A 47 -9.71 -5.56 4.15
N THR A 48 -10.93 -5.08 4.35
CA THR A 48 -12.08 -5.91 4.69
C THR A 48 -12.57 -6.70 3.46
N PRO A 49 -13.34 -7.78 3.62
CA PRO A 49 -13.87 -8.54 2.48
C PRO A 49 -14.73 -7.72 1.50
N THR A 50 -15.26 -6.58 1.93
CA THR A 50 -16.00 -5.62 1.08
C THR A 50 -15.08 -4.69 0.29
N ASP A 51 -13.80 -4.60 0.66
CA ASP A 51 -12.77 -3.89 -0.09
C ASP A 51 -12.18 -4.79 -1.18
N ILE A 52 -11.55 -4.17 -2.18
CA ILE A 52 -10.66 -4.85 -3.11
C ILE A 52 -9.22 -4.75 -2.58
N GLU A 53 -8.59 -5.91 -2.44
CA GLU A 53 -7.18 -6.06 -2.09
C GLU A 53 -6.33 -6.19 -3.36
N TYR A 54 -5.27 -5.39 -3.40
CA TYR A 54 -4.26 -5.42 -4.45
C TYR A 54 -2.93 -5.87 -3.85
N GLU A 55 -2.36 -6.93 -4.40
CA GLU A 55 -1.06 -7.48 -4.00
C GLU A 55 -0.10 -7.40 -5.19
N PRO A 56 0.79 -6.38 -5.24
CA PRO A 56 1.79 -6.29 -6.29
C PRO A 56 2.90 -7.32 -6.08
N ASP A 57 3.25 -8.04 -7.13
CA ASP A 57 4.45 -8.88 -7.17
C ASP A 57 5.65 -8.04 -7.63
N PHE A 58 6.84 -8.40 -7.15
CA PHE A 58 8.09 -7.78 -7.54
C PHE A 58 9.07 -8.83 -8.06
N ALA A 59 10.18 -8.37 -8.65
CA ALA A 59 11.27 -9.26 -9.05
C ALA A 59 11.89 -10.00 -7.85
N ASP A 60 11.89 -9.36 -6.68
CA ASP A 60 12.21 -10.00 -5.40
C ASP A 60 10.92 -10.55 -4.77
N PRO A 61 10.73 -11.88 -4.70
CA PRO A 61 9.52 -12.49 -4.15
C PRO A 61 9.42 -12.39 -2.61
N SER A 62 10.47 -11.94 -1.93
CA SER A 62 10.42 -11.71 -0.48
C SER A 62 9.65 -10.43 -0.12
N VAL A 63 9.52 -9.50 -1.08
CA VAL A 63 8.75 -8.27 -0.91
C VAL A 63 7.27 -8.56 -1.14
N GLN A 64 6.50 -8.55 -0.06
CA GLN A 64 5.05 -8.76 -0.10
C GLN A 64 4.35 -7.56 0.53
N VAL A 65 3.56 -6.84 -0.27
CA VAL A 65 2.73 -5.72 0.20
C VAL A 65 1.32 -5.85 -0.33
N ARG A 66 0.36 -5.24 0.37
CA ARG A 66 -1.06 -5.25 0.03
C ARG A 66 -1.70 -3.89 0.29
N PHE A 67 -2.62 -3.51 -0.60
CA PHE A 67 -3.23 -2.20 -0.58
C PHE A 67 -4.74 -2.25 -0.81
N HIS A 68 -5.46 -1.32 -0.18
CA HIS A 68 -6.75 -0.86 -0.73
C HIS A 68 -6.51 -0.16 -2.08
N GLN A 69 -7.53 -0.12 -2.93
CA GLN A 69 -7.49 0.59 -4.22
C GLN A 69 -6.94 2.03 -4.10
N LYS A 70 -7.51 2.85 -3.20
CA LYS A 70 -7.08 4.25 -3.02
C LYS A 70 -5.63 4.38 -2.53
N CYS A 71 -5.19 3.43 -1.71
CA CYS A 71 -3.82 3.41 -1.18
C CYS A 71 -2.82 3.03 -2.28
N LEU A 72 -3.19 2.09 -3.15
CA LEU A 72 -2.41 1.69 -4.31
C LEU A 72 -2.18 2.89 -5.25
N ASP A 73 -3.22 3.67 -5.55
CA ASP A 73 -3.12 4.83 -6.43
C ASP A 73 -2.11 5.86 -5.90
N VAL A 74 -2.17 6.15 -4.60
CA VAL A 74 -1.24 7.07 -3.93
C VAL A 74 0.18 6.51 -3.95
N TRP A 75 0.35 5.21 -3.67
CA TRP A 75 1.64 4.54 -3.76
C TRP A 75 2.23 4.66 -5.17
N HIS A 76 1.45 4.37 -6.22
CA HIS A 76 1.86 4.52 -7.62
C HIS A 76 2.33 5.94 -7.95
N GLN A 77 1.59 6.96 -7.50
CA GLN A 77 1.95 8.36 -7.74
C GLN A 77 3.30 8.73 -7.11
N TRP A 78 3.57 8.28 -5.89
CA TRP A 78 4.80 8.63 -5.19
C TRP A 78 6.01 7.78 -5.62
N ARG A 79 5.84 6.47 -5.84
CA ARG A 79 6.94 5.62 -6.31
C ARG A 79 7.46 6.04 -7.68
N ALA A 80 6.59 6.55 -8.56
CA ALA A 80 6.97 7.02 -9.89
C ALA A 80 7.82 8.30 -9.87
N ARG A 81 7.83 9.02 -8.74
CA ARG A 81 8.62 10.24 -8.55
C ARG A 81 10.05 9.98 -8.08
N GLY A 82 10.39 8.74 -7.69
CA GLY A 82 11.74 8.35 -7.31
C GLY A 82 12.31 9.10 -6.10
N VAL A 83 11.47 9.47 -5.14
CA VAL A 83 11.90 10.00 -3.83
C VAL A 83 12.54 8.92 -2.97
#